data_AF-A0A232LQI2-F1
#
_entry.id   AF-A0A232LQI2-F1
#
_cell.length_a   1.000
_cell.length_b   1.000
_cell.length_c   1.000
_cell.angle_alpha   90.00
_cell.angle_beta   90.00
_cell.angle_gamma   90.00
#
_symmetry.space_group_name_H-M   'P 1'
#
loop_
_entity.id
_entity.type
_entity.pdbx_description
1 polymer ?
#
loop_
_entity_poly.entity_id
_entity_poly.type
_entity_poly.pdbx_seq_one_letter_code
_entity_poly.pdbx_strand_id
1 'polypeptide(L)'
;FDGWNYRCDTVLLASKFGTIASESVFLKTAEESFTSYYQPLIPWVNRLRKEIFPGGKWWEATKQNPELYRSMKKILRKARKDPRVADM
;
A
#
# COMPACT_ATOMS: atom_id res chain seq x y z
N PHE A 1 -8.24 13.49 5.99
CA PHE A 1 -6.78 13.30 5.99
C PHE A 1 -5.99 14.58 6.36
N ASP A 2 -6.56 15.56 7.08
CA ASP A 2 -5.85 16.81 7.38
C ASP A 2 -4.76 16.70 8.45
N GLY A 3 -4.88 15.74 9.38
CA GLY A 3 -3.97 15.63 10.52
C GLY A 3 -2.52 15.24 10.17
N TRP A 4 -2.24 14.79 8.95
CA TRP A 4 -0.89 14.43 8.51
C TRP A 4 -0.09 15.61 7.96
N ASN A 5 -0.77 16.66 7.48
CA ASN A 5 -0.12 17.83 6.88
C ASN A 5 0.59 18.72 7.92
N TYR A 6 0.27 18.55 9.20
CA TYR A 6 0.74 19.40 10.30
C TYR A 6 1.58 18.64 11.35
N ARG A 7 2.00 17.40 11.06
CA ARG A 7 2.81 16.58 11.98
C ARG A 7 4.29 16.71 11.64
N CYS A 8 5.14 16.69 12.66
CA CYS A 8 6.59 16.57 12.46
C CYS A 8 6.95 15.19 11.89
N ASP A 9 8.10 15.11 11.22
CA ASP A 9 8.50 13.95 10.42
C ASP A 9 8.47 12.62 11.17
N THR A 10 8.93 12.59 12.42
CA THR A 10 8.99 11.37 13.23
C THR A 10 7.59 10.84 13.56
N VAL A 11 6.68 11.73 13.94
CA VAL A 11 5.28 11.39 14.24
C VAL A 11 4.54 11.01 12.97
N LEU A 12 4.79 11.72 11.86
CA LEU A 12 4.20 11.42 10.57
C LEU A 12 4.64 10.04 10.07
N LEU A 13 5.92 9.74 10.18
CA LEU A 13 6.52 8.47 9.80
C LEU A 13 5.95 7.31 10.63
N ALA A 14 5.91 7.44 11.95
CA ALA A 14 5.33 6.43 12.83
C ALA A 14 3.84 6.19 12.53
N SER A 15 3.07 7.27 12.33
CA SER A 15 1.65 7.18 11.99
C SER A 15 1.43 6.48 10.65
N LYS A 16 2.15 6.87 9.59
CA LYS A 16 2.04 6.24 8.27
C LYS A 16 2.45 4.77 8.32
N PHE A 17 3.53 4.45 9.02
CA PHE A 17 3.98 3.07 9.15
C PHE A 17 2.95 2.21 9.87
N GLY A 18 2.39 2.67 10.99
CA GLY A 18 1.33 1.96 11.70
C GLY A 18 0.11 1.66 10.83
N THR A 19 -0.24 2.57 9.92
CA THR A 19 -1.32 2.38 8.95
C THR A 19 -0.98 1.38 7.84
N ILE A 20 0.25 1.40 7.31
CA ILE A 20 0.64 0.64 6.10
C ILE A 20 1.22 -0.75 6.43
N ALA A 21 1.93 -0.90 7.54
CA ALA A 21 2.65 -2.13 7.86
C ALA A 21 1.71 -3.29 8.23
N SER A 22 0.66 -2.99 8.99
CA SER A 22 -0.36 -3.98 9.37
C SER A 22 -1.37 -4.17 8.25
N GLU A 23 -1.59 -5.42 7.82
CA GLU A 23 -2.56 -5.74 6.76
C GLU A 23 -3.99 -5.39 7.17
N SER A 24 -4.38 -5.73 8.41
CA SER A 24 -5.75 -5.49 8.88
C SER A 24 -6.05 -4.01 9.02
N VAL A 25 -5.11 -3.24 9.57
CA VAL A 25 -5.23 -1.77 9.68
C VAL A 25 -5.27 -1.16 8.29
N PHE A 26 -4.38 -1.58 7.39
CA PHE A 26 -4.34 -1.09 6.02
C PHE A 26 -5.67 -1.34 5.28
N LEU A 27 -6.18 -2.57 5.32
CA LEU A 27 -7.43 -2.93 4.62
C LEU A 27 -8.61 -2.14 5.17
N LYS A 28 -8.76 -2.07 6.50
CA LYS A 28 -9.81 -1.27 7.14
C LYS A 28 -9.73 0.21 6.71
N THR A 29 -8.54 0.81 6.81
CA THR A 29 -8.35 2.21 6.39
C THR A 29 -8.61 2.40 4.89
N ALA A 30 -8.22 1.45 4.04
CA ALA A 30 -8.45 1.52 2.59
C ALA A 30 -9.94 1.44 2.25
N GLU A 31 -10.70 0.54 2.89
CA GLU A 31 -12.15 0.41 2.74
C GLU A 31 -12.89 1.70 3.15
N GLU A 32 -12.45 2.33 4.25
CA GLU A 32 -13.04 3.57 4.76
C GLU A 32 -12.65 4.81 3.93
N SER A 33 -11.47 4.80 3.29
CA SER A 33 -10.89 5.99 2.64
C SER A 33 -11.03 6.00 1.12
N PHE A 34 -11.07 4.84 0.48
CA PHE A 34 -11.19 4.75 -0.98
C PHE A 34 -12.63 5.03 -1.36
N THR A 35 -12.84 5.94 -2.31
CA THR A 35 -14.18 6.15 -2.88
C THR A 35 -14.67 4.87 -3.56
N SER A 36 -15.98 4.72 -3.76
CA SER A 36 -16.57 3.56 -4.44
C SER A 36 -15.90 3.29 -5.79
N TYR A 37 -15.55 4.36 -6.50
CA TYR A 37 -14.80 4.28 -7.74
C TYR A 37 -13.46 3.58 -7.56
N TYR A 38 -12.68 3.88 -6.51
CA TYR A 38 -11.34 3.33 -6.27
C TYR A 38 -11.30 1.99 -5.52
N GLN A 39 -12.39 1.52 -4.92
CA GLN A 39 -12.40 0.26 -4.15
C GLN A 39 -11.83 -0.97 -4.89
N PRO A 40 -12.04 -1.16 -6.20
CA PRO A 40 -11.42 -2.25 -6.96
C PRO A 40 -9.89 -2.31 -6.88
N LEU A 41 -9.21 -1.21 -6.54
CA LEU A 41 -7.75 -1.17 -6.38
C LEU A 41 -7.27 -1.73 -5.04
N ILE A 42 -8.11 -1.81 -4.01
CA ILE A 42 -7.71 -2.23 -2.65
C ILE A 42 -6.91 -3.55 -2.66
N PRO A 43 -7.36 -4.63 -3.36
CA PRO A 43 -6.60 -5.88 -3.42
C PRO A 43 -5.22 -5.72 -4.08
N TRP A 44 -5.11 -4.83 -5.07
CA TRP A 44 -3.86 -4.59 -5.81
C TRP A 44 -2.87 -3.75 -5.01
N VAL A 45 -3.36 -2.74 -4.30
CA VAL A 45 -2.52 -1.95 -3.39
C VAL A 45 -2.07 -2.79 -2.20
N ASN A 46 -2.91 -3.68 -1.65
CA ASN A 46 -2.49 -4.61 -0.60
C ASN A 46 -1.41 -5.60 -1.08
N ARG A 47 -1.49 -6.08 -2.34
CA ARG A 47 -0.42 -6.90 -2.93
C ARG A 47 0.89 -6.13 -3.02
N LEU A 48 0.82 -4.87 -3.48
CA LEU A 48 2.00 -4.01 -3.56
C LEU A 48 2.61 -3.76 -2.17
N ARG A 49 1.77 -3.48 -1.18
CA ARG A 49 2.14 -3.31 0.23
C ARG A 49 2.90 -4.53 0.78
N LYS A 50 2.44 -5.75 0.49
CA LYS A 50 3.11 -7.00 0.93
C LYS A 50 4.51 -7.17 0.34
N GLU A 51 4.74 -6.72 -0.89
CA GLU A 51 6.08 -6.75 -1.51
C GLU A 51 7.02 -5.73 -0.86
N ILE A 52 6.51 -4.53 -0.54
CA ILE A 52 7.32 -3.44 0.04
C ILE A 52 7.58 -3.68 1.55
N PHE A 53 6.59 -4.25 2.24
CA PHE A 53 6.60 -4.50 3.68
C PHE A 53 6.32 -5.99 3.98
N PRO A 54 7.24 -6.91 3.63
CA PRO A 54 7.06 -8.33 3.88
C PRO A 54 6.92 -8.58 5.39
N GLY A 55 5.82 -9.23 5.79
CA GLY A 55 5.50 -9.48 7.19
C GLY A 55 5.27 -8.20 8.02
N GLY A 56 4.99 -7.06 7.38
CA GLY A 56 4.80 -5.78 8.05
C GLY A 56 6.08 -5.20 8.65
N LYS A 57 7.25 -5.70 8.24
CA LYS A 57 8.54 -5.22 8.76
C LYS A 57 9.08 -4.06 7.94
N TRP A 58 9.85 -3.23 8.63
CA TRP A 58 10.51 -2.03 8.14
C TRP A 58 11.71 -2.34 7.22
N TRP A 59 12.26 -1.33 6.54
CA TRP A 59 13.25 -1.40 5.43
C TRP A 59 14.48 -2.29 5.64
N GLU A 60 14.78 -2.72 6.85
CA GLU A 60 15.89 -3.62 7.16
C GLU A 60 15.73 -4.98 6.48
N ALA A 61 14.49 -5.47 6.31
CA ALA A 61 14.21 -6.71 5.58
C ALA A 61 14.25 -6.55 4.04
N THR A 62 14.07 -5.33 3.52
CA THR A 62 13.94 -5.03 2.08
C THR A 62 15.19 -4.41 1.45
N LYS A 63 16.21 -4.07 2.26
CA LYS A 63 17.40 -3.29 1.87
C LYS A 63 18.21 -3.85 0.69
N GLN A 64 17.97 -5.09 0.28
CA GLN A 64 18.74 -5.78 -0.76
C GLN A 64 17.87 -6.60 -1.73
N ASN A 65 16.63 -6.20 -2.00
CA ASN A 65 15.84 -6.86 -3.04
C ASN A 65 15.91 -6.11 -4.39
N PRO A 66 16.91 -6.37 -5.26
CA PRO A 66 17.01 -5.75 -6.58
C PRO A 66 15.80 -6.06 -7.47
N GLU A 67 15.09 -7.17 -7.21
CA GLU A 67 13.89 -7.55 -7.96
C GLU A 67 12.63 -6.83 -7.47
N LEU A 68 12.67 -6.09 -6.36
CA LEU A 68 11.49 -5.41 -5.79
C LEU A 68 10.77 -4.56 -6.83
N TYR A 69 11.52 -3.74 -7.56
CA TYR A 69 10.97 -2.89 -8.62
C TYR A 69 10.30 -3.70 -9.74
N ARG A 70 10.90 -4.83 -10.13
CA ARG A 70 10.34 -5.75 -11.12
C ARG A 70 9.06 -6.42 -10.61
N SER A 71 9.03 -6.85 -9.35
CA SER A 71 7.84 -7.41 -8.69
C SER A 71 6.69 -6.40 -8.62
N MET A 72 6.98 -5.17 -8.20
CA MET A 72 6.02 -4.06 -8.19
C MET A 72 5.42 -3.84 -9.59
N LYS A 73 6.28 -3.74 -10.62
CA LYS A 73 5.81 -3.61 -12.02
C LYS A 73 4.92 -4.77 -12.46
N LYS A 74 5.25 -6.00 -12.06
CA LYS A 74 4.44 -7.19 -12.37
C LYS A 74 3.05 -7.10 -11.74
N ILE A 75 2.95 -6.61 -10.51
CA ILE A 75 1.66 -6.40 -9.84
C ILE A 75 0.84 -5.34 -10.57
N LEU A 76 1.42 -4.18 -10.87
CA LEU A 76 0.71 -3.09 -11.56
C LEU A 76 0.24 -3.51 -12.96
N ARG A 77 1.06 -4.27 -13.71
CA ARG A 77 0.66 -4.81 -15.02
C ARG A 77 -0.50 -5.80 -14.93
N LYS A 78 -0.58 -6.59 -13.85
CA LYS A 78 -1.70 -7.48 -13.60
C LYS A 78 -2.96 -6.70 -13.20
N ALA A 79 -2.82 -5.67 -12.38
CA ALA A 79 -3.92 -4.80 -11.99
C ALA A 79 -4.60 -4.17 -13.21
N ARG A 80 -3.81 -3.69 -14.18
CA ARG A 80 -4.33 -3.12 -15.43
C ARG A 80 -5.15 -4.12 -16.29
N LYS A 81 -5.01 -5.42 -16.06
CA LYS A 81 -5.77 -6.45 -16.77
C LYS A 81 -6.97 -6.95 -15.97
N ASP A 82 -7.15 -6.48 -14.73
CA ASP A 82 -8.32 -6.80 -13.93
C ASP A 82 -9.52 -6.03 -14.46
N PRO A 83 -10.61 -6.68 -14.91
CA PRO A 83 -11.78 -5.99 -15.46
C PRO A 83 -12.35 -4.96 -14.48
N ARG A 84 -12.33 -5.28 -13.17
CA ARG A 84 -12.83 -4.38 -12.12
C ARG A 84 -12.01 -3.09 -12.02
N VAL A 85 -10.78 -3.10 -12.54
CA VAL A 85 -9.87 -1.95 -12.57
C VAL A 85 -9.80 -1.32 -13.96
N ALA A 86 -9.90 -2.11 -15.02
CA ALA A 86 -9.85 -1.64 -16.40
C ALA A 86 -11.09 -0.85 -16.81
N ASP A 87 -12.22 -1.13 -16.16
CA ASP A 87 -13.51 -0.45 -16.37
C ASP A 87 -13.71 0.76 -15.43
N MET A 88 -12.67 1.13 -14.67
CA MET A 88 -12.61 2.39 -13.90
C MET A 88 -12.34 3.54 -14.86
#